data_AF-U7V017-F1
#
_entry.id   AF-U7V017-F1
#
_cell.length_a   1.000
_cell.length_b   1.000
_cell.length_c   1.000
_cell.angle_alpha   90.00
_cell.angle_beta   90.00
_cell.angle_gamma   90.00
#
_symmetry.space_group_name_H-M   'P 1'
#
loop_
_entity.id
_entity.type
_entity.pdbx_description
1 polymer ?
#
loop_
_entity_poly.entity_id
_entity_poly.type
_entity_poly.pdbx_seq_one_letter_code
_entity_poly.pdbx_strand_id
1 'polypeptide(L)'
;MNAIKITIMILIALISIFVVRKFSFEDIKSFVDSNGHVAALFYILIFTILPVFFFPVIIIVLVGGALFGIWKGSLYTMIGVVLNTPIMYYMGRFLLKDFVRNFVNNHMIEKLSSALYSDNQKVLSLVLFIIRLSPIFSYNVVNYISGITEINFFYYLLTTFAGVIPGVLVFNYFGEAVLNPGSKEFIYSILFLISLVIISAIISKLFLKEEKK
;
A
#
# COMPACT_ATOMS: atom_id res chain seq x y z
N MET A 1 -14.30 -22.30 -14.11
CA MET A 1 -12.98 -21.96 -13.54
C MET A 1 -12.04 -23.12 -13.82
N ASN A 2 -10.92 -22.93 -14.55
CA ASN A 2 -10.08 -24.05 -15.01
C ASN A 2 -9.49 -24.84 -13.83
N ALA A 3 -9.41 -26.18 -13.96
CA ALA A 3 -8.88 -27.08 -12.93
C ALA A 3 -7.50 -26.63 -12.39
N ILE A 4 -6.64 -26.11 -13.26
CA ILE A 4 -5.33 -25.55 -12.90
C ILE A 4 -5.43 -24.41 -11.87
N LYS A 5 -6.40 -23.49 -12.03
CA LYS A 5 -6.60 -22.37 -11.10
C LYS A 5 -7.03 -22.88 -9.72
N ILE A 6 -7.89 -23.89 -9.69
CA ILE A 6 -8.36 -24.53 -8.46
C ILE A 6 -7.19 -25.23 -7.75
N THR A 7 -6.34 -25.97 -8.48
CA THR A 7 -5.15 -26.62 -7.92
C THR A 7 -4.17 -25.61 -7.32
N ILE A 8 -3.91 -24.50 -8.01
CA ILE A 8 -3.02 -23.43 -7.50
C ILE A 8 -3.60 -22.81 -6.23
N MET A 9 -4.91 -22.50 -6.20
CA MET A 9 -5.55 -21.95 -5.01
C MET A 9 -5.48 -22.90 -3.82
N ILE A 10 -5.70 -24.20 -4.04
CA ILE A 10 -5.59 -25.24 -3.00
C ILE A 10 -4.14 -25.32 -2.51
N LEU A 11 -3.14 -25.33 -3.40
CA LEU A 11 -1.74 -25.35 -3.00
C LEU A 11 -1.36 -24.14 -2.16
N ILE A 12 -1.75 -22.93 -2.57
CA ILE A 12 -1.52 -21.71 -1.80
C ILE A 12 -2.19 -21.82 -0.43
N ALA A 13 -3.45 -22.23 -0.37
CA ALA A 13 -4.17 -22.38 0.89
C ALA A 13 -3.49 -23.41 1.81
N LEU A 14 -3.07 -24.56 1.28
CA LEU A 14 -2.37 -25.59 2.04
C LEU A 14 -1.00 -25.11 2.54
N ILE A 15 -0.24 -24.41 1.71
CA ILE A 15 1.05 -23.83 2.10
C ILE A 15 0.84 -22.76 3.18
N SER A 16 -0.14 -21.87 3.02
CA SER A 16 -0.47 -20.85 4.02
C SER A 16 -0.89 -21.49 5.34
N ILE A 17 -1.77 -22.50 5.32
CA ILE A 17 -2.19 -23.23 6.52
C ILE A 17 -1.01 -23.93 7.16
N PHE A 18 -0.15 -24.59 6.38
CA PHE A 18 1.03 -25.28 6.88
C PHE A 18 2.00 -24.31 7.55
N VAL A 19 2.30 -23.17 6.92
CA VAL A 19 3.20 -22.14 7.46
C VAL A 19 2.63 -21.56 8.76
N VAL A 20 1.35 -21.16 8.77
CA VAL A 20 0.71 -20.57 9.96
C VAL A 20 0.60 -21.59 11.11
N ARG A 21 0.42 -22.88 10.81
CA ARG A 21 0.40 -23.94 11.84
C ARG A 21 1.78 -24.30 12.35
N LYS A 22 2.81 -24.14 11.53
CA LYS A 22 4.18 -24.58 11.85
C LYS A 22 4.99 -23.49 12.57
N PHE A 23 4.74 -22.23 12.26
CA PHE A 23 5.46 -21.10 12.83
C PHE A 23 4.51 -20.22 13.65
N SER A 24 4.78 -20.13 14.94
CA SER A 24 4.10 -19.16 15.82
C SER A 24 4.61 -17.75 15.56
N PHE A 25 3.88 -16.74 16.05
CA PHE A 25 4.36 -15.36 16.00
C PHE A 25 5.66 -15.22 16.79
N GLU A 26 5.78 -15.93 17.91
CA GLU A 26 6.95 -15.97 18.77
C GLU A 26 8.18 -16.53 18.05
N ASP A 27 8.02 -17.58 17.23
CA ASP A 27 9.11 -18.13 16.40
C ASP A 27 9.60 -17.10 15.37
N ILE A 28 8.67 -16.42 14.70
CA ILE A 28 8.98 -15.38 13.71
C ILE A 28 9.68 -14.21 14.39
N LYS A 29 9.19 -13.79 15.56
CA LYS A 29 9.78 -12.69 16.33
C LYS A 29 11.18 -13.05 16.82
N SER A 30 11.38 -14.25 17.36
CA SER A 30 12.70 -14.74 17.76
C SER A 30 13.69 -14.79 16.59
N PHE A 31 13.23 -15.23 15.41
CA PHE A 31 14.04 -15.18 14.20
C PHE A 31 14.42 -13.75 13.81
N VAL A 32 13.47 -12.81 13.85
CA VAL A 32 13.71 -11.39 13.57
C VAL A 32 14.71 -10.79 14.54
N ASP A 33 14.56 -11.07 15.84
CA ASP A 33 15.44 -10.55 16.88
C ASP A 33 16.87 -11.11 16.74
N SER A 34 17.00 -12.35 16.29
CA SER A 34 18.30 -13.01 16.07
C SER A 34 18.94 -12.69 14.71
N ASN A 35 18.13 -12.36 13.70
CA ASN A 35 18.57 -12.21 12.29
C ASN A 35 18.01 -10.94 11.64
N GLY A 36 18.03 -9.81 12.35
CA GLY A 36 17.33 -8.58 11.95
C GLY A 36 17.59 -8.12 10.51
N HIS A 37 18.82 -8.23 10.00
CA HIS A 37 19.15 -7.86 8.62
C HIS A 37 18.52 -8.79 7.57
N VAL A 38 18.56 -10.10 7.82
CA VAL A 38 17.97 -11.10 6.91
C VAL A 38 16.45 -10.99 6.92
N ALA A 39 15.87 -10.82 8.11
CA ALA A 39 14.44 -10.59 8.25
C ALA A 39 13.98 -9.31 7.55
N ALA A 40 14.73 -8.23 7.68
CA ALA A 40 14.46 -6.98 6.97
C ALA A 40 14.50 -7.15 5.44
N LEU A 41 15.49 -7.89 4.92
CA LEU A 41 15.58 -8.21 3.50
C LEU A 41 14.35 -8.98 3.02
N PHE A 42 13.94 -10.04 3.73
CA PHE A 42 12.72 -10.77 3.38
C PHE A 42 11.47 -9.89 3.42
N TYR A 43 11.34 -9.04 4.44
CA TYR A 43 10.24 -8.10 4.53
C TYR A 43 10.18 -7.15 3.34
N ILE A 44 11.33 -6.56 2.96
CA ILE A 44 11.43 -5.68 1.79
C ILE A 44 11.04 -6.42 0.53
N LEU A 45 11.55 -7.63 0.30
CA LEU A 45 11.20 -8.44 -0.87
C LEU A 45 9.72 -8.80 -0.92
N ILE A 46 9.13 -9.17 0.23
CA ILE A 46 7.69 -9.43 0.36
C ILE A 46 6.89 -8.19 -0.03
N PHE A 47 7.26 -7.01 0.51
CA PHE A 47 6.61 -5.75 0.15
C PHE A 47 6.83 -5.39 -1.33
N THR A 48 7.98 -5.68 -1.91
CA THR A 48 8.25 -5.41 -3.32
C THR A 48 7.39 -6.27 -4.25
N ILE A 49 7.17 -7.55 -3.90
CA ILE A 49 6.56 -8.53 -4.80
C ILE A 49 5.06 -8.70 -4.59
N LEU A 50 4.60 -8.89 -3.35
CA LEU A 50 3.20 -9.25 -3.10
C LEU A 50 2.16 -8.22 -3.57
N PRO A 51 2.40 -6.89 -3.45
CA PRO A 51 1.46 -5.88 -3.93
C PRO A 51 1.23 -5.92 -5.46
N VAL A 52 2.22 -6.41 -6.23
CA VAL A 52 2.07 -6.67 -7.67
C VAL A 52 0.94 -7.67 -7.94
N PHE A 53 0.74 -8.62 -7.02
CA PHE A 53 -0.32 -9.62 -7.08
C PHE A 53 -1.58 -9.21 -6.30
N PHE A 54 -1.77 -7.92 -6.07
CA PHE A 54 -2.89 -7.35 -5.33
C PHE A 54 -3.01 -7.81 -3.87
N PHE A 55 -1.93 -8.32 -3.27
CA PHE A 55 -1.94 -8.64 -1.84
C PHE A 55 -2.23 -7.37 -1.01
N PRO A 56 -3.04 -7.45 0.06
CA PRO A 56 -3.38 -6.29 0.86
C PRO A 56 -2.16 -5.69 1.57
N VAL A 57 -1.73 -4.50 1.12
CA VAL A 57 -0.54 -3.82 1.64
C VAL A 57 -0.63 -3.52 3.12
N ILE A 58 -1.83 -3.18 3.62
CA ILE A 58 -2.05 -2.90 5.04
C ILE A 58 -1.55 -4.06 5.91
N ILE A 59 -1.80 -5.31 5.50
CA ILE A 59 -1.34 -6.49 6.25
C ILE A 59 0.19 -6.50 6.35
N ILE A 60 0.89 -6.23 5.24
CA ILE A 60 2.37 -6.21 5.22
C ILE A 60 2.89 -5.10 6.14
N VAL A 61 2.32 -3.89 6.06
CA VAL A 61 2.75 -2.73 6.87
C VAL A 61 2.53 -2.98 8.37
N LEU A 62 1.39 -3.59 8.75
CA LEU A 62 1.11 -3.96 10.15
C LEU A 62 2.10 -4.98 10.67
N VAL A 63 2.43 -6.00 9.86
CA VAL A 63 3.47 -6.98 10.19
C VAL A 63 4.84 -6.30 10.35
N GLY A 64 5.16 -5.32 9.50
CA GLY A 64 6.37 -4.51 9.63
C GLY A 64 6.47 -3.83 10.99
N GLY A 65 5.37 -3.22 11.44
CA GLY A 65 5.27 -2.59 12.76
C GLY A 65 5.43 -3.59 13.91
N ALA A 66 4.74 -4.72 13.85
CA ALA A 66 4.81 -5.76 14.89
C ALA A 66 6.21 -6.38 15.01
N LEU A 67 6.88 -6.61 13.89
CA LEU A 67 8.19 -7.26 13.87
C LEU A 67 9.33 -6.30 14.14
N PHE A 68 9.31 -5.09 13.59
CA PHE A 68 10.46 -4.17 13.61
C PHE A 68 10.22 -2.88 14.42
N GLY A 69 9.01 -2.64 14.90
CA GLY A 69 8.61 -1.37 15.52
C GLY A 69 8.38 -0.26 14.49
N ILE A 70 7.88 0.89 14.94
CA ILE A 70 7.47 2.01 14.09
C ILE A 70 8.61 2.48 13.18
N TRP A 71 9.81 2.72 13.72
CA TRP A 71 10.89 3.36 12.98
C TRP A 71 11.51 2.45 11.93
N LYS A 72 11.94 1.25 12.32
CA LYS A 72 12.55 0.29 11.38
C LYS A 72 11.50 -0.29 10.43
N GLY A 73 10.31 -0.60 10.92
CA GLY A 73 9.19 -1.06 10.10
C GLY A 73 8.83 -0.03 9.02
N SER A 74 8.77 1.25 9.38
CA SER A 74 8.54 2.33 8.40
C SER A 74 9.68 2.45 7.40
N LEU A 75 10.94 2.43 7.85
CA LEU A 75 12.10 2.50 6.95
C LEU A 75 12.07 1.36 5.92
N TYR A 76 11.91 0.11 6.37
CA TYR A 76 11.87 -1.05 5.48
C TYR A 76 10.65 -1.03 4.55
N THR A 77 9.51 -0.55 5.04
CA THR A 77 8.31 -0.33 4.22
C THR A 77 8.59 0.69 3.12
N MET A 78 9.24 1.81 3.43
CA MET A 78 9.56 2.84 2.45
C MET A 78 10.54 2.35 1.39
N ILE A 79 11.53 1.53 1.76
CA ILE A 79 12.42 0.87 0.79
C ILE A 79 11.58 -0.04 -0.13
N GLY A 80 10.69 -0.85 0.46
CA GLY A 80 9.74 -1.68 -0.28
C GLY A 80 8.89 -0.88 -1.26
N VAL A 81 8.36 0.29 -0.85
CA VAL A 81 7.58 1.21 -1.70
C VAL A 81 8.42 1.70 -2.89
N VAL A 82 9.65 2.14 -2.66
CA VAL A 82 10.53 2.66 -3.72
C VAL A 82 10.88 1.57 -4.74
N LEU A 83 11.01 0.31 -4.31
CA LEU A 83 11.26 -0.82 -5.20
C LEU A 83 9.99 -1.32 -5.90
N ASN A 84 8.85 -1.29 -5.22
CA ASN A 84 7.57 -1.79 -5.74
C ASN A 84 6.94 -0.86 -6.78
N THR A 85 6.87 0.44 -6.48
CA THR A 85 6.13 1.42 -7.27
C THR A 85 6.58 1.50 -8.73
N PRO A 86 7.87 1.41 -9.09
CA PRO A 86 8.31 1.39 -10.48
C PRO A 86 7.80 0.16 -11.24
N ILE A 87 7.81 -1.01 -10.59
CA ILE A 87 7.34 -2.27 -11.19
C ILE A 87 5.88 -2.10 -11.60
N MET A 88 5.03 -1.69 -10.66
CA MET A 88 3.59 -1.56 -10.90
C MET A 88 3.25 -0.42 -11.87
N TYR A 89 3.96 0.72 -11.78
CA TYR A 89 3.81 1.83 -12.72
C TYR A 89 4.09 1.40 -14.16
N TYR A 90 5.23 0.76 -14.42
CA TYR A 90 5.59 0.34 -15.77
C TYR A 90 4.78 -0.85 -16.28
N MET A 91 4.36 -1.76 -15.38
CA MET A 91 3.37 -2.78 -15.73
C MET A 91 2.06 -2.13 -16.19
N GLY A 92 1.57 -1.10 -15.50
CA GLY A 92 0.41 -0.32 -15.93
C GLY A 92 0.63 0.37 -17.27
N ARG A 93 1.79 1.04 -17.44
CA ARG A 93 2.15 1.80 -18.65
C ARG A 93 2.24 0.93 -19.90
N PHE A 94 2.85 -0.25 -19.79
CA PHE A 94 3.26 -1.05 -20.95
C PHE A 94 2.58 -2.41 -21.09
N LEU A 95 2.29 -3.11 -20.00
CA LEU A 95 1.80 -4.50 -20.06
C LEU A 95 0.29 -4.62 -19.88
N LEU A 96 -0.28 -3.81 -18.98
CA LEU A 96 -1.66 -3.92 -18.52
C LEU A 96 -2.51 -2.71 -18.92
N LYS A 97 -2.03 -1.87 -19.84
CA LYS A 97 -2.64 -0.58 -20.18
C LYS A 97 -4.14 -0.68 -20.49
N ASP A 98 -4.53 -1.59 -21.37
CA ASP A 98 -5.94 -1.75 -21.78
C ASP A 98 -6.81 -2.32 -20.66
N PHE A 99 -6.27 -3.26 -19.87
CA PHE A 99 -6.96 -3.82 -18.71
C PHE A 99 -7.25 -2.73 -17.66
N VAL A 100 -6.23 -1.93 -17.32
CA VAL A 100 -6.35 -0.85 -16.34
C VAL A 100 -7.29 0.24 -16.86
N ARG A 101 -7.23 0.58 -18.15
CA ARG A 101 -8.13 1.57 -18.76
C ARG A 101 -9.60 1.13 -18.70
N ASN A 102 -9.86 -0.13 -19.03
CA ASN A 102 -11.21 -0.71 -18.91
C ASN A 102 -11.69 -0.73 -17.45
N PHE A 103 -10.80 -1.05 -16.50
CA PHE A 103 -11.13 -1.02 -15.08
C PHE A 103 -11.55 0.40 -14.63
N VAL A 104 -10.75 1.42 -14.97
CA VAL A 104 -11.04 2.83 -14.64
C VAL A 104 -12.38 3.27 -15.22
N ASN A 105 -12.61 3.03 -16.50
CA ASN A 105 -13.86 3.44 -17.18
C ASN A 105 -15.12 2.81 -16.56
N ASN A 106 -15.01 1.60 -16.02
CA ASN A 106 -16.16 0.86 -15.49
C ASN A 106 -16.37 1.05 -13.98
N HIS A 107 -15.34 1.39 -13.21
CA HIS A 107 -15.38 1.32 -11.74
C HIS A 107 -14.91 2.59 -11.02
N MET A 108 -14.22 3.52 -11.70
CA MET A 108 -13.87 4.80 -11.08
C MET A 108 -14.96 5.83 -11.29
N ILE A 109 -15.11 6.69 -10.28
CA ILE A 109 -15.99 7.86 -10.35
C ILE A 109 -15.50 8.74 -11.50
N GLU A 110 -16.43 9.20 -12.34
CA GLU A 110 -16.16 9.97 -13.57
C GLU A 110 -15.22 11.16 -13.33
N LYS A 111 -15.37 11.84 -12.18
CA LYS A 111 -14.52 12.95 -11.77
C LYS A 111 -13.05 12.57 -11.50
N LEU A 112 -12.82 11.39 -10.94
CA LEU A 112 -11.47 10.88 -10.77
C LEU A 112 -10.89 10.44 -12.12
N SER A 113 -11.73 9.88 -13.00
CA SER A 113 -11.35 9.58 -14.38
C SER A 113 -10.92 10.84 -15.14
N SER A 114 -11.67 11.95 -15.04
CA SER A 114 -11.32 13.21 -15.71
C SER A 114 -10.00 13.83 -15.24
N ALA A 115 -9.73 13.79 -13.93
CA ALA A 115 -8.48 14.29 -13.35
C ALA A 115 -7.25 13.49 -13.84
N LEU A 116 -7.41 12.21 -14.18
CA LEU A 116 -6.36 11.34 -14.71
C LEU A 116 -6.00 11.63 -16.18
N TYR A 117 -6.84 12.40 -16.89
CA TYR A 117 -6.60 12.85 -18.28
C TYR A 117 -5.91 14.22 -18.38
N SER A 118 -5.58 14.86 -17.25
CA SER A 118 -4.77 16.09 -17.28
C SER A 118 -3.38 15.81 -17.86
N ASP A 119 -2.87 16.73 -18.68
CA ASP A 119 -1.48 16.75 -19.16
C ASP A 119 -0.54 17.52 -18.20
N ASN A 120 -1.11 18.22 -17.21
CA ASN A 120 -0.38 19.04 -16.26
C ASN A 120 0.17 18.20 -15.10
N GLN A 121 1.50 18.04 -15.07
CA GLN A 121 2.20 17.26 -14.05
C GLN A 121 1.92 17.72 -12.61
N LYS A 122 1.72 19.03 -12.38
CA LYS A 122 1.44 19.56 -11.04
C LYS A 122 0.06 19.15 -10.56
N VAL A 123 -0.94 19.20 -11.45
CA VAL A 123 -2.31 18.78 -11.16
C VAL A 123 -2.33 17.28 -10.86
N LEU A 124 -1.72 16.47 -11.73
CA LEU A 124 -1.61 15.01 -11.52
C LEU A 124 -0.89 14.66 -10.22
N SER A 125 0.21 15.37 -9.90
CA SER A 125 0.95 15.17 -8.66
C SER A 125 0.11 15.53 -7.43
N LEU A 126 -0.66 16.62 -7.48
CA LEU A 126 -1.52 17.03 -6.37
C LEU A 126 -2.67 16.05 -6.15
N VAL A 127 -3.33 15.61 -7.23
CA VAL A 127 -4.37 14.58 -7.20
C VAL A 127 -3.81 13.29 -6.61
N LEU A 128 -2.67 12.82 -7.13
CA LEU A 128 -2.02 11.61 -6.64
C LEU A 128 -1.62 11.75 -5.16
N PHE A 129 -1.07 12.89 -4.75
CA PHE A 129 -0.70 13.13 -3.34
C PHE A 129 -1.91 12.98 -2.41
N ILE A 130 -3.03 13.62 -2.75
CA ILE A 130 -4.27 13.55 -1.97
C ILE A 130 -4.78 12.11 -1.89
N ILE A 131 -4.77 11.39 -3.01
CA ILE A 131 -5.14 9.97 -3.07
C ILE A 131 -4.25 9.13 -2.15
N ARG A 132 -2.94 9.38 -2.12
CA ARG A 132 -1.97 8.63 -1.29
C ARG A 132 -2.11 8.90 0.19
N LEU A 133 -2.52 10.12 0.57
CA LEU A 133 -2.89 10.43 1.95
C LEU A 133 -4.14 9.66 2.40
N SER A 134 -4.93 9.15 1.45
CA SER A 134 -6.14 8.38 1.74
C SER A 134 -5.90 6.90 1.87
N PRO A 135 -6.23 6.30 3.03
CA PRO A 135 -6.25 4.84 3.15
C PRO A 135 -7.46 4.22 2.41
N ILE A 136 -8.37 5.03 1.87
CA ILE A 136 -9.58 4.56 1.17
C ILE A 136 -9.22 3.98 -0.20
N PHE A 137 -8.23 4.57 -0.88
CA PHE A 137 -7.81 4.09 -2.18
C PHE A 137 -6.83 2.92 -2.04
N SER A 138 -7.08 1.86 -2.80
CA SER A 138 -6.17 0.72 -2.85
C SER A 138 -4.81 1.14 -3.42
N TYR A 139 -3.76 1.02 -2.61
CA TYR A 139 -2.38 1.28 -3.01
C TYR A 139 -2.02 0.59 -4.34
N ASN A 140 -2.45 -0.67 -4.48
CA ASN A 140 -2.18 -1.52 -5.64
C ASN A 140 -2.80 -0.94 -6.91
N VAL A 141 -4.07 -0.57 -6.84
CA VAL A 141 -4.83 0.00 -7.96
C VAL A 141 -4.24 1.34 -8.38
N VAL A 142 -3.93 2.23 -7.43
CA VAL A 142 -3.40 3.57 -7.72
C VAL A 142 -2.05 3.50 -8.44
N ASN A 143 -1.19 2.54 -8.11
CA ASN A 143 0.08 2.34 -8.81
C ASN A 143 -0.13 2.02 -10.29
N TYR A 144 -1.00 1.05 -10.61
CA TYR A 144 -1.29 0.68 -11.99
C TYR A 144 -1.97 1.81 -12.78
N ILE A 145 -2.93 2.49 -12.15
CA ILE A 145 -3.62 3.62 -12.77
C ILE A 145 -2.64 4.74 -13.10
N SER A 146 -1.71 5.04 -12.20
CA SER A 146 -0.69 6.07 -12.42
C SER A 146 0.19 5.75 -13.63
N GLY A 147 0.38 4.46 -13.95
CA GLY A 147 1.10 4.04 -15.16
C GLY A 147 0.38 4.39 -16.46
N ILE A 148 -0.95 4.50 -16.47
CA ILE A 148 -1.72 4.82 -17.69
C ILE A 148 -2.03 6.31 -17.85
N THR A 149 -1.74 7.14 -16.84
CA THR A 149 -1.89 8.60 -16.95
C THR A 149 -0.67 9.22 -17.63
N GLU A 150 -0.74 10.52 -17.89
CA GLU A 150 0.38 11.30 -18.43
C GLU A 150 1.40 11.73 -17.35
N ILE A 151 1.26 11.28 -16.09
CA ILE A 151 2.26 11.61 -15.06
C ILE A 151 3.57 10.92 -15.41
N ASN A 152 4.67 11.68 -15.44
CA ASN A 152 5.97 11.09 -15.65
C ASN A 152 6.42 10.33 -14.40
N PHE A 153 7.32 9.36 -14.60
CA PHE A 153 7.78 8.47 -13.54
C PHE A 153 8.40 9.21 -12.34
N PHE A 154 9.12 10.30 -12.57
CA PHE A 154 9.80 11.05 -11.51
C PHE A 154 8.81 11.75 -10.57
N TYR A 155 7.83 12.48 -11.13
CA TYR A 155 6.77 13.09 -10.32
C TYR A 155 5.95 12.02 -9.60
N TYR A 156 5.58 10.93 -10.29
CA TYR A 156 4.89 9.80 -9.67
C TYR A 156 5.64 9.23 -8.46
N LEU A 157 6.94 8.97 -8.61
CA LEU A 157 7.77 8.37 -7.56
C LEU A 157 7.89 9.30 -6.36
N LEU A 158 8.23 10.59 -6.58
CA LEU A 158 8.36 11.57 -5.50
C LEU A 158 7.04 11.80 -4.77
N THR A 159 5.96 11.99 -5.52
CA THR A 159 4.64 12.20 -4.96
C THR A 159 4.17 10.98 -4.19
N THR A 160 4.38 9.77 -4.71
CA THR A 160 4.02 8.54 -4.00
C THR A 160 4.86 8.39 -2.74
N PHE A 161 6.17 8.60 -2.82
CA PHE A 161 7.06 8.56 -1.67
C PHE A 161 6.60 9.53 -0.57
N ALA A 162 6.35 10.79 -0.90
CA ALA A 162 5.90 11.78 0.07
C ALA A 162 4.49 11.47 0.62
N GLY A 163 3.56 11.08 -0.26
CA GLY A 163 2.15 10.89 0.10
C GLY A 163 1.87 9.68 0.98
N VAL A 164 2.70 8.64 0.93
CA VAL A 164 2.47 7.43 1.75
C VAL A 164 3.10 7.50 3.15
N ILE A 165 4.05 8.41 3.39
CA ILE A 165 4.77 8.51 4.67
C ILE A 165 3.82 8.57 5.89
N PRO A 166 2.79 9.44 5.91
CA PRO A 166 1.89 9.49 7.07
C PRO A 166 1.17 8.17 7.33
N GLY A 167 0.69 7.52 6.27
CA GLY A 167 0.05 6.21 6.37
C GLY A 167 1.02 5.15 6.87
N VAL A 168 2.22 5.08 6.29
CA VAL A 168 3.25 4.11 6.69
C VAL A 168 3.60 4.24 8.17
N LEU A 169 3.80 5.47 8.68
CA LEU A 169 4.10 5.71 10.09
C LEU A 169 2.95 5.28 11.00
N VAL A 170 1.71 5.69 10.69
CA VAL A 170 0.55 5.39 11.52
C VAL A 170 0.23 3.89 11.54
N PHE A 171 0.28 3.22 10.39
CA PHE A 171 0.03 1.78 10.31
C PHE A 171 1.15 0.96 10.97
N ASN A 172 2.43 1.32 10.79
CA ASN A 172 3.51 0.64 11.54
C ASN A 172 3.39 0.88 13.05
N TYR A 173 2.99 2.09 13.47
CA TYR A 173 2.75 2.36 14.89
C TYR A 173 1.64 1.50 15.47
N PHE A 174 0.52 1.36 14.75
CA PHE A 174 -0.54 0.45 15.15
C PHE A 174 -0.07 -1.01 15.18
N GLY A 175 0.71 -1.43 14.18
CA GLY A 175 1.30 -2.77 14.12
C GLY A 175 2.21 -3.07 15.31
N GLU A 176 3.00 -2.10 15.78
CA GLU A 176 3.80 -2.23 17.00
C GLU A 176 2.92 -2.30 18.25
N ALA A 177 1.93 -1.41 18.35
CA ALA A 177 1.10 -1.25 19.54
C ALA A 177 0.10 -2.40 19.74
N VAL A 178 -0.30 -3.12 18.67
CA VAL A 178 -1.24 -4.25 18.76
C VAL A 178 -0.70 -5.40 19.62
N LEU A 179 0.61 -5.46 19.83
CA LEU A 179 1.25 -6.46 20.70
C LEU A 179 0.95 -6.22 22.18
N ASN A 180 0.52 -5.01 22.56
CA ASN A 180 0.12 -4.66 23.93
C ASN A 180 -1.27 -4.00 23.96
N PRO A 181 -2.35 -4.77 23.71
CA PRO A 181 -3.71 -4.22 23.70
C PRO A 181 -4.06 -3.53 25.01
N GLY A 182 -4.66 -2.33 24.92
CA GLY A 182 -5.06 -1.54 26.08
C GLY A 182 -3.98 -0.61 26.65
N SER A 183 -2.75 -0.64 26.12
CA SER A 183 -1.73 0.35 26.46
C SER A 183 -2.10 1.74 25.96
N LYS A 184 -1.44 2.78 26.49
CA LYS A 184 -1.63 4.16 26.01
C LYS A 184 -1.23 4.29 24.54
N GLU A 185 -0.17 3.60 24.14
CA GLU A 185 0.34 3.55 22.77
C GLU A 185 -0.69 2.92 21.83
N PHE A 186 -1.36 1.84 22.26
CA PHE A 186 -2.44 1.24 21.50
C PHE A 186 -3.60 2.22 21.27
N ILE A 187 -4.03 2.93 22.31
CA ILE A 187 -5.08 3.95 22.20
C ILE A 187 -4.65 5.09 21.27
N TYR A 188 -3.42 5.61 21.41
CA TYR A 188 -2.89 6.65 20.54
C TYR A 188 -2.81 6.19 19.08
N SER A 189 -2.40 4.95 18.83
CA SER A 189 -2.34 4.41 17.46
C SER A 189 -3.71 4.36 16.80
N ILE A 190 -4.77 4.01 17.54
CA ILE A 190 -6.16 4.05 17.06
C ILE A 190 -6.58 5.49 16.77
N LEU A 191 -6.29 6.43 17.66
CA LEU A 191 -6.61 7.85 17.45
C LEU A 191 -5.91 8.41 16.22
N PHE A 192 -4.65 8.04 15.98
CA PHE A 192 -3.92 8.43 14.77
C PHE A 192 -4.49 7.78 13.50
N LEU A 193 -4.93 6.52 13.55
CA LEU A 193 -5.62 5.89 12.42
C LEU A 193 -6.94 6.60 12.09
N ILE A 194 -7.74 6.88 13.11
CA ILE A 194 -9.01 7.61 12.94
C ILE A 194 -8.76 9.01 12.38
N SER A 195 -7.77 9.73 12.92
CA SER A 195 -7.44 11.07 12.43
C SER A 195 -6.94 11.05 10.98
N LEU A 196 -6.10 10.07 10.61
CA LEU A 196 -5.65 9.88 9.23
C LEU A 196 -6.84 9.66 8.27
N VAL A 197 -7.80 8.80 8.64
CA VAL A 197 -9.00 8.53 7.84
C VAL A 197 -9.86 9.78 7.72
N ILE A 198 -10.13 10.48 8.83
CA ILE A 198 -10.98 11.69 8.85
C ILE A 198 -10.34 12.82 8.03
N ILE A 199 -9.06 13.13 8.28
CA ILE A 199 -8.32 14.18 7.57
C ILE A 199 -8.31 13.87 6.08
N SER A 200 -8.01 12.63 5.70
CA SER A 200 -8.03 12.24 4.31
C SER A 200 -9.42 12.36 3.67
N ALA A 201 -10.48 11.92 4.37
CA ALA A 201 -11.84 12.04 3.86
C ALA A 201 -12.25 13.50 3.66
N ILE A 202 -11.85 14.40 4.56
CA ILE A 202 -12.06 15.85 4.44
C ILE A 202 -11.32 16.41 3.22
N ILE A 203 -10.02 16.14 3.10
CA ILE A 203 -9.21 16.61 1.97
C ILE A 203 -9.79 16.10 0.65
N SER A 204 -10.15 14.82 0.59
CA SER A 204 -10.77 14.21 -0.59
C SER A 204 -12.09 14.92 -0.94
N LYS A 205 -12.93 15.23 0.06
CA LYS A 205 -14.20 15.93 -0.15
C LYS A 205 -14.01 17.37 -0.61
N LEU A 206 -13.04 18.09 -0.06
CA LEU A 206 -12.72 19.46 -0.46
C LEU A 206 -12.26 19.52 -1.92
N PHE A 207 -11.34 18.63 -2.30
CA PHE A 207 -10.86 18.50 -3.68
C PHE A 207 -12.01 18.16 -4.65
N LEU A 208 -12.87 17.22 -4.27
CA LEU A 208 -14.06 16.88 -5.07
C LEU A 208 -15.12 17.99 -5.10
N LYS A 209 -15.03 19.04 -4.29
CA LYS A 209 -15.98 20.16 -4.27
C LYS A 209 -15.48 21.39 -5.05
N GLU A 210 -14.17 21.66 -5.09
CA GLU A 210 -13.63 22.88 -5.72
C GLU A 210 -13.81 22.94 -7.24
N GLU A 211 -13.66 21.83 -7.97
CA GLU A 211 -13.93 21.82 -9.43
C GLU A 211 -15.44 21.82 -9.80
N LYS A 212 -16.36 22.09 -8.87
CA LYS A 212 -17.78 22.36 -9.21
C LYS A 212 -18.05 23.84 -9.54
N LYS A 213 -17.04 24.70 -9.45
CA LYS A 213 -17.10 26.11 -9.83
C LYS A 213 -16.21 26.36 -11.03
#